data_AF-D4F854-F1
#
_entry.id   AF-D4F854-F1
#
_cell.length_a   1.000
_cell.length_b   1.000
_cell.length_c   1.000
_cell.angle_alpha   90.00
_cell.angle_beta   90.00
_cell.angle_gamma   90.00
#
_symmetry.space_group_name_H-M   'P 1'
#
loop_
_entity.id
_entity.type
_entity.pdbx_description
1 polymer ?
#
loop_
_entity_poly.entity_id
_entity_poly.type
_entity_poly.pdbx_seq_one_letter_code
_entity_poly.pdbx_strand_id
1 'polypeptide(L)'
;MKKVISHLATVIGLLVISSSVLAEQQLYVEPQVQQKPILNLIQQSKKNIDVVIYEFSDPTLIKALGEAEKRGVKVRVLMTSRIHGNYAPIWKNIHEFQDEGIEVKRTNPDFTYTHQKTFIFDNKKALISTGNMDFDRYPNSRNFLVLTDEPQEVKQIVDVYHADWQHQRPHLTQQQLTASQLVWSPINATSALVKLINSAQHSMDIYALEMSDPAIVSALEQALKRGVDVSIIYSKAPFAWSQQDLIKLYRQGANLRVLEDSAPFIHAKAILVDGKQAYIGSENFTTNSLQRNRELGIITQQPTVLNTLKSTLAHDMATPAYRVSELVSSPHLALPHQTQH
;
A
#
# COMPACT_ATOMS: atom_id res chain seq x y z
N MET A 1 -50.44 25.45 61.36
CA MET A 1 -49.46 24.49 60.80
C MET A 1 -49.76 24.28 59.32
N LYS A 2 -49.10 25.02 58.42
CA LYS A 2 -49.22 24.85 56.96
C LYS A 2 -47.88 24.34 56.45
N LYS A 3 -47.88 23.15 55.83
CA LYS A 3 -46.71 22.48 55.26
C LYS A 3 -46.24 23.23 54.00
N VAL A 4 -44.95 23.57 53.97
CA VAL A 4 -44.23 24.01 52.78
C VAL A 4 -43.78 22.75 52.03
N ILE A 5 -44.20 22.60 50.78
CA ILE A 5 -43.73 21.54 49.86
C ILE A 5 -42.69 22.19 48.95
N SER A 6 -41.41 21.84 49.13
CA SER A 6 -40.34 22.18 48.19
C SER A 6 -40.42 21.24 46.98
N HIS A 7 -40.54 21.80 45.78
CA HIS A 7 -40.36 21.07 44.52
C HIS A 7 -38.87 21.01 44.19
N LEU A 8 -38.28 19.82 44.28
CA LEU A 8 -36.99 19.52 43.65
C LEU A 8 -37.28 19.11 42.20
N ALA A 9 -37.00 19.99 41.24
CA ALA A 9 -37.01 19.63 39.83
C ALA A 9 -35.69 18.91 39.52
N THR A 10 -35.76 17.59 39.34
CA THR A 10 -34.65 16.79 38.84
C THR A 10 -34.48 17.06 37.35
N VAL A 11 -33.47 17.85 36.99
CA VAL A 11 -33.02 17.99 35.60
C VAL A 11 -32.24 16.72 35.25
N ILE A 12 -32.88 15.80 34.53
CA ILE A 12 -32.20 14.68 33.89
C ILE A 12 -31.55 15.24 32.62
N GLY A 13 -30.27 15.57 32.69
CA GLY A 13 -29.46 15.86 31.51
C GLY A 13 -29.29 14.59 30.69
N LEU A 14 -29.85 14.56 29.47
CA LEU A 14 -29.47 13.55 28.48
C LEU A 14 -27.99 13.78 28.12
N LEU A 15 -27.11 12.89 28.61
CA LEU A 15 -25.79 12.72 28.01
C LEU A 15 -25.99 12.10 26.62
N VAL A 16 -25.95 12.92 25.58
CA VAL A 16 -25.68 12.42 24.22
C VAL A 16 -24.21 12.05 24.21
N ILE A 17 -23.90 10.78 24.44
CA ILE A 17 -22.58 10.24 24.11
C ILE A 17 -22.52 10.30 22.58
N SER A 18 -21.92 11.34 22.02
CA SER A 18 -21.51 11.31 20.63
C SER A 18 -20.50 10.18 20.54
N SER A 19 -20.91 9.02 20.04
CA SER A 19 -19.98 8.06 19.48
C SER A 19 -19.25 8.81 18.37
N SER A 20 -18.09 9.38 18.67
CA SER A 20 -17.14 9.74 17.64
C SER A 20 -16.96 8.46 16.85
N VAL A 21 -17.47 8.44 15.62
CA VAL A 21 -17.09 7.41 14.66
C VAL A 21 -15.59 7.58 14.56
N LEU A 22 -14.85 6.72 15.28
CA LEU A 22 -13.40 6.69 15.22
C LEU A 22 -13.08 6.46 13.75
N ALA A 23 -12.15 7.24 13.19
CA ALA A 23 -11.70 7.05 11.84
C ALA A 23 -11.34 5.57 11.64
N GLU A 24 -11.92 4.95 10.61
CA GLU A 24 -11.87 3.52 10.42
C GLU A 24 -11.07 3.23 9.17
N GLN A 25 -9.93 2.57 9.36
CA GLN A 25 -9.20 2.03 8.23
C GLN A 25 -9.82 0.70 7.83
N GLN A 26 -9.89 0.44 6.53
CA GLN A 26 -10.40 -0.80 5.99
C GLN A 26 -9.40 -1.39 5.01
N LEU A 27 -9.24 -2.71 5.07
CA LEU A 27 -8.41 -3.45 4.13
C LEU A 27 -9.29 -4.15 3.09
N TYR A 28 -9.01 -3.88 1.82
CA TYR A 28 -9.54 -4.61 0.68
C TYR A 28 -8.45 -5.54 0.14
N VAL A 29 -8.86 -6.72 -0.32
CA VAL A 29 -7.94 -7.78 -0.73
C VAL A 29 -8.29 -8.25 -2.14
N GLU A 30 -7.31 -8.20 -3.04
CA GLU A 30 -7.37 -8.84 -4.35
C GLU A 30 -6.84 -10.27 -4.26
N PRO A 31 -7.41 -11.23 -5.01
CA PRO A 31 -8.35 -11.05 -6.13
C PRO A 31 -9.84 -10.96 -5.75
N GLN A 32 -10.20 -11.02 -4.46
CA GLN A 32 -11.58 -11.20 -4.01
C GLN A 32 -12.48 -10.00 -4.35
N VAL A 33 -11.95 -8.78 -4.23
CA VAL A 33 -12.72 -7.54 -4.43
C VAL A 33 -12.48 -6.88 -5.79
N GLN A 34 -11.33 -7.14 -6.41
CA GLN A 34 -10.87 -6.49 -7.65
C GLN A 34 -11.06 -4.96 -7.58
N GLN A 35 -11.49 -4.31 -8.67
CA GLN A 35 -11.71 -2.87 -8.75
C GLN A 35 -12.99 -2.37 -8.05
N LYS A 36 -13.82 -3.25 -7.49
CA LYS A 36 -15.14 -2.88 -6.91
C LYS A 36 -15.06 -1.81 -5.81
N PRO A 37 -14.12 -1.86 -4.85
CA PRO A 37 -14.02 -0.82 -3.83
C PRO A 37 -13.72 0.56 -4.42
N ILE A 38 -12.88 0.62 -5.46
CA ILE A 38 -12.51 1.87 -6.14
C ILE A 38 -13.72 2.44 -6.89
N LEU A 39 -14.43 1.60 -7.64
CA LEU A 39 -15.67 2.00 -8.34
C LEU A 39 -16.70 2.61 -7.38
N ASN A 40 -16.91 1.96 -6.23
CA ASN A 40 -17.84 2.46 -5.21
C ASN A 40 -17.42 3.83 -4.68
N LEU A 41 -16.12 4.03 -4.40
CA LEU A 41 -15.59 5.31 -3.92
C LEU A 41 -15.74 6.41 -4.98
N ILE A 42 -15.42 6.12 -6.24
CA ILE A 42 -15.61 7.05 -7.38
C ILE A 42 -17.08 7.49 -7.49
N GLN A 43 -18.02 6.54 -7.39
CA GLN A 43 -19.45 6.83 -7.48
C GLN A 43 -19.94 7.72 -6.33
N GLN A 44 -19.37 7.53 -5.13
CA GLN A 44 -19.75 8.27 -3.93
C GLN A 44 -19.17 9.69 -3.87
N SER A 45 -18.03 9.95 -4.52
CA SER A 45 -17.36 11.26 -4.51
C SER A 45 -18.24 12.39 -5.02
N LYS A 46 -18.05 13.57 -4.43
CA LYS A 46 -18.88 14.78 -4.67
C LYS A 46 -18.09 16.03 -5.03
N LYS A 47 -16.79 16.09 -4.76
CA LYS A 47 -15.96 17.29 -4.90
C LYS A 47 -14.76 17.05 -5.80
N ASN A 48 -13.90 16.11 -5.43
CA ASN A 48 -12.69 15.82 -6.19
C ASN A 48 -12.25 14.36 -6.06
N ILE A 49 -11.55 13.89 -7.09
CA ILE A 49 -10.80 12.63 -7.09
C ILE A 49 -9.40 12.91 -7.61
N ASP A 50 -8.41 12.76 -6.76
CA ASP A 50 -7.01 12.94 -7.14
C ASP A 50 -6.30 11.59 -7.13
N VAL A 51 -5.59 11.27 -8.21
CA VAL A 51 -4.94 9.97 -8.40
C VAL A 51 -3.44 10.16 -8.62
N VAL A 52 -2.62 9.35 -7.95
CA VAL A 52 -1.20 9.17 -8.28
C VAL A 52 -1.00 7.71 -8.65
N ILE A 53 -0.47 7.45 -9.86
CA ILE A 53 -0.40 6.08 -10.35
C ILE A 53 0.86 5.79 -11.19
N TYR A 54 1.39 4.59 -11.01
CA TYR A 54 2.46 4.03 -11.84
C TYR A 54 1.91 3.46 -13.14
N GLU A 55 1.04 2.45 -13.07
CA GLU A 55 0.37 1.86 -14.22
C GLU A 55 -1.14 1.90 -14.01
N PHE A 56 -1.85 2.41 -15.03
CA PHE A 56 -3.30 2.49 -15.07
C PHE A 56 -3.79 2.20 -16.48
N SER A 57 -4.44 1.05 -16.66
CA SER A 57 -4.98 0.61 -17.94
C SER A 57 -6.36 -0.03 -17.84
N ASP A 58 -7.00 0.01 -16.67
CA ASP A 58 -8.38 -0.48 -16.50
C ASP A 58 -9.40 0.48 -17.14
N PRO A 59 -10.02 0.11 -18.28
CA PRO A 59 -10.95 0.98 -18.98
C PRO A 59 -12.23 1.24 -18.17
N THR A 60 -12.62 0.33 -17.26
CA THR A 60 -13.80 0.49 -16.41
C THR A 60 -13.59 1.61 -15.41
N LEU A 61 -12.41 1.65 -14.79
CA LEU A 61 -12.06 2.71 -13.84
C LEU A 61 -11.84 4.06 -14.55
N ILE A 62 -11.18 4.07 -15.71
CA ILE A 62 -11.02 5.29 -16.52
C ILE A 62 -12.41 5.86 -16.87
N LYS A 63 -13.34 5.00 -17.32
CA LYS A 63 -14.70 5.42 -17.64
C LYS A 63 -15.44 5.99 -16.43
N ALA A 64 -15.38 5.30 -15.29
CA ALA A 64 -16.03 5.74 -14.06
C ALA A 64 -15.52 7.10 -13.56
N LEU A 65 -14.22 7.37 -13.73
CA LEU A 65 -13.62 8.68 -13.44
C LEU A 65 -14.16 9.76 -14.40
N GLY A 66 -14.29 9.45 -15.70
CA GLY A 66 -14.90 10.36 -16.68
C GLY A 66 -16.37 10.66 -16.39
N GLU A 67 -17.11 9.67 -15.90
CA GLU A 67 -18.47 9.88 -15.42
C GLU A 67 -18.51 10.74 -14.15
N ALA A 68 -17.48 10.69 -13.29
CA ALA A 68 -17.38 11.58 -12.14
C ALA A 68 -17.18 13.04 -12.57
N GLU A 69 -16.33 13.31 -13.56
CA GLU A 69 -16.19 14.63 -14.19
C GLU A 69 -17.53 15.16 -14.70
N LYS A 70 -18.28 14.32 -15.44
CA LYS A 70 -19.62 14.68 -15.95
C LYS A 70 -20.64 14.98 -14.85
N ARG A 71 -20.46 14.41 -13.66
CA ARG A 71 -21.27 14.73 -12.46
C ARG A 71 -20.83 16.01 -11.75
N GLY A 72 -19.75 16.66 -12.20
CA GLY A 72 -19.18 17.86 -11.58
C GLY A 72 -18.13 17.59 -10.51
N VAL A 73 -17.60 16.37 -10.43
CA VAL A 73 -16.49 16.01 -9.52
C VAL A 73 -15.18 16.27 -10.25
N LYS A 74 -14.30 17.11 -9.70
CA LYS A 74 -13.00 17.40 -10.33
C LYS A 74 -12.06 16.20 -10.20
N VAL A 75 -11.60 15.64 -11.32
CA VAL A 75 -10.69 14.51 -11.40
C VAL A 75 -9.34 14.96 -11.94
N ARG A 76 -8.27 14.58 -11.25
CA ARG A 76 -6.89 14.86 -11.66
C ARG A 76 -6.00 13.64 -11.48
N VAL A 77 -5.16 13.35 -12.49
CA VAL A 77 -4.27 12.18 -12.48
C VAL A 77 -2.81 12.62 -12.61
N LEU A 78 -1.98 12.23 -11.65
CA LEU A 78 -0.52 12.21 -11.77
C LEU A 78 -0.08 10.82 -12.17
N MET A 79 0.47 10.69 -13.37
CA MET A 79 0.96 9.42 -13.89
C MET A 79 2.48 9.43 -14.05
N THR A 80 3.12 8.30 -13.73
CA THR A 80 4.56 8.15 -13.93
C THR A 80 4.99 8.54 -15.34
N SER A 81 6.17 9.11 -15.48
CA SER A 81 6.72 9.48 -16.79
C SER A 81 7.23 8.29 -17.60
N ARG A 82 7.49 7.15 -16.95
CA ARG A 82 8.04 5.92 -17.55
C ARG A 82 7.64 4.69 -16.72
N ILE A 83 7.46 3.57 -17.40
CA ILE A 83 7.18 2.24 -16.83
C ILE A 83 8.34 1.34 -17.22
N HIS A 84 9.09 0.80 -16.25
CA HIS A 84 10.25 -0.07 -16.50
C HIS A 84 11.21 0.51 -17.56
N GLY A 85 11.61 1.77 -17.36
CA GLY A 85 12.45 2.52 -18.31
C GLY A 85 11.76 2.94 -19.62
N ASN A 86 10.57 2.42 -19.94
CA ASN A 86 9.87 2.67 -21.19
C ASN A 86 8.87 3.83 -21.11
N TYR A 87 9.01 4.79 -22.01
CA TYR A 87 8.14 5.96 -22.13
C TYR A 87 6.92 5.73 -23.02
N ALA A 88 6.96 4.75 -23.93
CA ALA A 88 5.93 4.55 -24.94
C ALA A 88 4.54 4.18 -24.37
N PRO A 89 4.41 3.27 -23.37
CA PRO A 89 3.11 2.87 -22.85
C PRO A 89 2.31 4.01 -22.22
N ILE A 90 3.00 5.02 -21.70
CA ILE A 90 2.39 6.16 -20.99
C ILE A 90 1.53 7.01 -21.92
N TRP A 91 1.94 7.20 -23.18
CA TRP A 91 1.20 8.07 -24.09
C TRP A 91 -0.21 7.56 -24.33
N LYS A 92 -0.40 6.25 -24.54
CA LYS A 92 -1.73 5.68 -24.75
C LYS A 92 -2.64 5.95 -23.54
N ASN A 93 -2.16 5.66 -22.34
CA ASN A 93 -2.93 5.84 -21.12
C ASN A 93 -3.29 7.32 -20.89
N ILE A 94 -2.37 8.26 -21.16
CA ILE A 94 -2.66 9.71 -21.05
C ILE A 94 -3.85 10.08 -21.94
N HIS A 95 -3.86 9.63 -23.20
CA HIS A 95 -4.94 9.96 -24.12
C HIS A 95 -6.28 9.36 -23.67
N GLU A 96 -6.29 8.12 -23.17
CA GLU A 96 -7.53 7.49 -22.69
C GLU A 96 -8.19 8.29 -21.55
N PHE A 97 -7.40 8.89 -20.65
CA PHE A 97 -7.91 9.81 -19.64
C PHE A 97 -8.38 11.15 -20.24
N GLN A 98 -7.60 11.72 -21.16
CA GLN A 98 -7.94 12.99 -21.80
C GLN A 98 -9.23 12.89 -22.62
N ASP A 99 -9.49 11.75 -23.26
CA ASP A 99 -10.72 11.47 -24.02
C ASP A 99 -11.97 11.44 -23.12
N GLU A 100 -11.81 11.11 -21.84
CA GLU A 100 -12.87 11.22 -20.83
C GLU A 100 -12.94 12.62 -20.17
N GLY A 101 -12.12 13.58 -20.62
CA GLY A 101 -12.09 14.96 -20.12
C GLY A 101 -11.26 15.16 -18.85
N ILE A 102 -10.44 14.19 -18.47
CA ILE A 102 -9.69 14.21 -17.20
C ILE A 102 -8.36 14.96 -17.37
N GLU A 103 -8.01 15.81 -16.39
CA GLU A 103 -6.72 16.47 -16.36
C GLU A 103 -5.61 15.50 -15.93
N VAL A 104 -4.64 15.26 -16.81
CA VAL A 104 -3.50 14.38 -16.55
C VAL A 104 -2.20 15.16 -16.60
N LYS A 105 -1.33 14.92 -15.62
CA LYS A 105 0.05 15.39 -15.60
C LYS A 105 1.02 14.23 -15.43
N ARG A 106 2.18 14.39 -16.06
CA ARG A 106 3.33 13.53 -15.77
C ARG A 106 3.93 13.90 -14.42
N THR A 107 4.39 12.90 -13.69
CA THR A 107 5.01 13.10 -12.37
C THR A 107 6.37 13.79 -12.46
N ASN A 108 6.84 14.28 -11.31
CA ASN A 108 8.11 14.98 -11.19
C ASN A 108 9.29 14.10 -11.67
N PRO A 109 10.11 14.57 -12.64
CA PRO A 109 11.25 13.80 -13.15
C PRO A 109 12.40 13.62 -12.15
N ASP A 110 12.39 14.32 -11.01
CA ASP A 110 13.37 14.15 -9.92
C ASP A 110 13.36 12.73 -9.32
N PHE A 111 12.24 12.01 -9.43
CA PHE A 111 12.13 10.63 -8.95
C PHE A 111 12.58 9.64 -10.02
N THR A 112 13.19 8.52 -9.59
CA THR A 112 13.52 7.44 -10.55
C THR A 112 12.25 6.85 -11.14
N TYR A 113 11.25 6.59 -10.31
CA TYR A 113 9.87 6.32 -10.71
C TYR A 113 8.90 6.95 -9.73
N THR A 114 7.72 7.35 -10.18
CA THR A 114 6.57 7.51 -9.28
C THR A 114 5.84 6.18 -9.27
N HIS A 115 6.14 5.38 -8.27
CA HIS A 115 5.64 4.02 -8.15
C HIS A 115 4.51 3.90 -7.10
N GLN A 116 4.03 5.04 -6.59
CA GLN A 116 2.79 5.17 -5.83
C GLN A 116 1.55 4.71 -6.60
N LYS A 117 0.58 4.14 -5.88
CA LYS A 117 -0.78 3.84 -6.36
C LYS A 117 -1.79 4.31 -5.33
N THR A 118 -2.28 5.55 -5.47
CA THR A 118 -3.12 6.19 -4.46
C THR A 118 -4.25 6.97 -5.08
N PHE A 119 -5.43 6.87 -4.47
CA PHE A 119 -6.58 7.71 -4.77
C PHE A 119 -6.92 8.55 -3.55
N ILE A 120 -7.34 9.79 -3.78
CA ILE A 120 -7.83 10.71 -2.77
C ILE A 120 -9.25 11.11 -3.18
N PHE A 121 -10.22 10.91 -2.30
CA PHE A 121 -11.62 11.18 -2.56
C PHE A 121 -12.11 12.32 -1.66
N ASP A 122 -12.60 13.39 -2.26
CA ASP A 122 -13.17 14.58 -1.63
C ASP A 122 -12.27 15.26 -0.57
N ASN A 123 -10.96 15.03 -0.62
CA ASN A 123 -9.97 15.38 0.43
C ASN A 123 -10.36 14.86 1.82
N LYS A 124 -11.11 13.76 1.88
CA LYS A 124 -11.64 13.16 3.11
C LYS A 124 -11.26 11.70 3.29
N LYS A 125 -10.99 11.00 2.20
CA LYS A 125 -10.54 9.61 2.22
C LYS A 125 -9.36 9.44 1.30
N ALA A 126 -8.44 8.54 1.65
CA ALA A 126 -7.37 8.11 0.78
C ALA A 126 -7.36 6.58 0.70
N LEU A 127 -7.11 6.05 -0.49
CA LEU A 127 -6.92 4.63 -0.73
C LEU A 127 -5.47 4.40 -1.17
N ILE A 128 -4.71 3.64 -0.38
CA ILE A 128 -3.30 3.31 -0.62
C ILE A 128 -3.24 1.86 -1.11
N SER A 129 -2.70 1.62 -2.30
CA SER A 129 -2.65 0.30 -2.93
C SER A 129 -1.23 -0.23 -3.06
N THR A 130 -1.07 -1.54 -2.84
CA THR A 130 0.16 -2.26 -3.22
C THR A 130 0.20 -2.56 -4.72
N GLY A 131 -0.97 -2.64 -5.38
CA GLY A 131 -1.16 -3.02 -6.79
C GLY A 131 -1.37 -1.85 -7.74
N ASN A 132 -1.07 -2.08 -9.02
CA ASN A 132 -1.41 -1.19 -10.13
C ASN A 132 -2.92 -1.20 -10.43
N MET A 133 -3.37 -0.38 -11.38
CA MET A 133 -4.76 -0.35 -11.86
C MET A 133 -4.86 -1.01 -13.24
N ASP A 134 -4.50 -2.28 -13.29
CA ASP A 134 -4.41 -3.11 -14.49
C ASP A 134 -5.41 -4.28 -14.45
N PHE A 135 -6.51 -4.13 -15.20
CA PHE A 135 -7.64 -5.04 -15.21
C PHE A 135 -7.26 -6.54 -15.30
N ASP A 136 -6.30 -6.87 -16.15
CA ASP A 136 -5.90 -8.27 -16.40
C ASP A 136 -5.16 -8.93 -15.22
N ARG A 137 -4.63 -8.13 -14.28
CA ARG A 137 -3.84 -8.65 -13.15
C ARG A 137 -4.65 -8.83 -11.88
N TYR A 138 -5.76 -8.11 -11.68
CA TYR A 138 -6.56 -8.23 -10.44
C TYR A 138 -6.99 -9.66 -10.12
N PRO A 139 -7.47 -10.49 -11.06
CA PRO A 139 -7.95 -11.84 -10.75
C PRO A 139 -6.84 -12.80 -10.32
N ASN A 140 -5.59 -12.47 -10.64
CA ASN A 140 -4.45 -13.38 -10.51
C ASN A 140 -3.38 -12.86 -9.55
N SER A 141 -3.57 -11.70 -8.92
CA SER A 141 -2.57 -11.07 -8.06
C SER A 141 -3.07 -10.91 -6.63
N ARG A 142 -2.19 -11.15 -5.67
CA ARG A 142 -2.38 -10.73 -4.29
C ARG A 142 -1.95 -9.27 -4.16
N ASN A 143 -2.93 -8.40 -3.94
CA ASN A 143 -2.71 -7.01 -3.56
C ASN A 143 -3.60 -6.62 -2.39
N PHE A 144 -3.20 -5.54 -1.74
CA PHE A 144 -3.91 -4.93 -0.63
C PHE A 144 -4.20 -3.47 -0.94
N LEU A 145 -5.40 -3.02 -0.57
CA LEU A 145 -5.78 -1.61 -0.64
C LEU A 145 -6.27 -1.17 0.74
N VAL A 146 -5.59 -0.21 1.35
CA VAL A 146 -5.95 0.37 2.63
C VAL A 146 -6.72 1.66 2.38
N LEU A 147 -8.00 1.67 2.76
CA LEU A 147 -8.79 2.89 2.84
C LEU A 147 -8.57 3.52 4.21
N THR A 148 -8.26 4.80 4.25
CA THR A 148 -8.18 5.60 5.47
C THR A 148 -9.02 6.86 5.33
N ASP A 149 -9.70 7.25 6.41
CA ASP A 149 -10.36 8.53 6.59
C ASP A 149 -9.79 9.30 7.81
N GLU A 150 -8.64 8.87 8.33
CA GLU A 150 -7.93 9.57 9.41
C GLU A 150 -7.51 10.98 8.95
N PRO A 151 -8.02 12.06 9.58
CA PRO A 151 -7.83 13.42 9.06
C PRO A 151 -6.38 13.83 8.88
N GLN A 152 -5.47 13.41 9.77
CA GLN A 152 -4.05 13.76 9.67
C GLN A 152 -3.34 13.04 8.52
N GLU A 153 -3.68 11.78 8.28
CA GLU A 153 -3.14 10.98 7.18
C GLU A 153 -3.64 11.54 5.84
N VAL A 154 -4.95 11.74 5.72
CA VAL A 154 -5.57 12.29 4.50
C VAL A 154 -5.03 13.69 4.21
N LYS A 155 -4.92 14.55 5.23
CA LYS A 155 -4.35 15.89 5.06
C LYS A 155 -2.91 15.82 4.53
N GLN A 156 -2.06 14.96 5.11
CA GLN A 156 -0.69 14.84 4.65
C GLN A 156 -0.60 14.32 3.21
N ILE A 157 -1.42 13.33 2.84
CA ILE A 157 -1.51 12.80 1.47
C ILE A 157 -1.95 13.89 0.48
N VAL A 158 -2.94 14.71 0.86
CA VAL A 158 -3.40 15.87 0.07
C VAL A 158 -2.30 16.93 -0.10
N ASP A 159 -1.63 17.31 1.00
CA ASP A 159 -0.55 18.30 0.97
C ASP A 159 0.60 17.84 0.04
N VAL A 160 0.98 16.56 0.15
CA VAL A 160 1.96 15.93 -0.71
C VAL A 160 1.51 15.93 -2.17
N TYR A 161 0.28 15.49 -2.44
CA TYR A 161 -0.26 15.44 -3.79
C TYR A 161 -0.18 16.81 -4.46
N HIS A 162 -0.54 17.87 -3.73
CA HIS A 162 -0.47 19.23 -4.24
C HIS A 162 0.95 19.69 -4.55
N ALA A 163 1.94 19.33 -3.73
CA ALA A 163 3.35 19.59 -4.02
C ALA A 163 3.79 18.82 -5.28
N ASP A 164 3.51 17.52 -5.34
CA ASP A 164 3.86 16.66 -6.49
C ASP A 164 3.17 17.14 -7.78
N TRP A 165 1.93 17.65 -7.69
CA TRP A 165 1.18 18.24 -8.81
C TRP A 165 1.84 19.49 -9.41
N GLN A 166 2.59 20.22 -8.57
CA GLN A 166 3.34 21.41 -8.93
C GLN A 166 4.82 21.10 -9.19
N HIS A 167 5.22 19.82 -9.21
CA HIS A 167 6.62 19.36 -9.27
C HIS A 167 7.51 19.99 -8.18
N GLN A 168 6.91 20.27 -7.02
CA GLN A 168 7.61 20.77 -5.84
C GLN A 168 7.97 19.61 -4.92
N ARG A 169 9.07 19.77 -4.17
CA ARG A 169 9.39 18.81 -3.11
C ARG A 169 8.45 19.06 -1.93
N PRO A 170 7.73 18.04 -1.44
CA PRO A 170 6.88 18.21 -0.27
C PRO A 170 7.76 18.51 0.96
N HIS A 171 7.43 19.59 1.68
CA HIS A 171 8.07 19.92 2.94
C HIS A 171 7.27 19.33 4.10
N LEU A 172 7.65 18.11 4.52
CA LEU A 172 7.09 17.46 5.70
C LEU A 172 7.99 17.73 6.91
N THR A 173 7.49 18.46 7.90
CA THR A 173 8.18 18.65 9.18
C THR A 173 8.27 17.33 9.95
N GLN A 174 9.24 17.25 10.87
CA GLN A 174 9.35 16.10 11.76
C GLN A 174 8.05 15.85 12.53
N GLN A 175 7.37 16.91 12.97
CA GLN A 175 6.08 16.81 13.66
C GLN A 175 5.03 16.13 12.77
N GLN A 176 4.89 16.53 11.51
CA GLN A 176 3.95 15.91 10.57
C GLN A 176 4.28 14.43 10.30
N LEU A 177 5.57 14.11 10.17
CA LEU A 177 6.02 12.72 9.99
C LEU A 177 5.74 11.85 11.22
N THR A 178 5.82 12.41 12.43
CA THR A 178 5.51 11.67 13.68
C THR A 178 4.01 11.63 14.01
N ALA A 179 3.24 12.59 13.49
CA ALA A 179 1.80 12.70 13.74
C ALA A 179 0.94 11.85 12.79
N SER A 180 1.57 11.19 11.82
CA SER A 180 0.93 10.28 10.88
C SER A 180 1.65 8.94 10.88
N GLN A 181 0.93 7.92 10.43
CA GLN A 181 1.47 6.58 10.27
C GLN A 181 1.99 6.30 8.86
N LEU A 182 2.18 7.35 8.06
CA LEU A 182 2.51 7.24 6.65
C LEU A 182 4.01 7.02 6.44
N VAL A 183 4.28 6.17 5.46
CA VAL A 183 5.60 5.78 5.02
C VAL A 183 5.78 6.34 3.62
N TRP A 184 6.76 7.21 3.44
CA TRP A 184 7.01 7.94 2.22
C TRP A 184 8.43 7.67 1.72
N SER A 185 8.57 7.20 0.49
CA SER A 185 9.84 7.25 -0.22
C SER A 185 9.97 8.56 -1.02
N PRO A 186 11.16 9.20 -1.06
CA PRO A 186 12.40 8.85 -0.38
C PRO A 186 12.59 9.66 0.92
N ILE A 187 11.57 9.71 1.80
CA ILE A 187 11.54 10.61 2.97
C ILE A 187 11.88 9.85 4.25
N ASN A 188 11.01 8.92 4.68
CA ASN A 188 11.15 8.16 5.93
C ASN A 188 11.04 6.64 5.73
N ALA A 189 10.90 6.15 4.49
CA ALA A 189 10.57 4.74 4.23
C ALA A 189 11.52 3.74 4.90
N THR A 190 12.83 3.84 4.64
CA THR A 190 13.82 2.93 5.23
C THR A 190 13.81 2.97 6.77
N SER A 191 13.80 4.16 7.37
CA SER A 191 13.85 4.28 8.84
C SER A 191 12.56 3.80 9.52
N ALA A 192 11.40 4.06 8.91
CA ALA A 192 10.11 3.59 9.40
C ALA A 192 9.99 2.06 9.34
N LEU A 193 10.37 1.45 8.20
CA LEU A 193 10.32 0.00 8.02
C LEU A 193 11.33 -0.73 8.91
N VAL A 194 12.56 -0.23 9.03
CA VAL A 194 13.55 -0.81 9.97
C VAL A 194 13.06 -0.71 11.41
N LYS A 195 12.44 0.42 11.80
CA LYS A 195 11.84 0.56 13.14
C LYS A 195 10.70 -0.44 13.37
N LEU A 196 9.84 -0.67 12.38
CA LEU A 196 8.79 -1.68 12.45
C LEU A 196 9.37 -3.08 12.61
N ILE A 197 10.36 -3.46 11.79
CA ILE A 197 11.01 -4.77 11.86
C ILE A 197 11.68 -4.99 13.23
N ASN A 198 12.33 -3.95 13.75
CA ASN A 198 13.00 -4.02 15.05
C ASN A 198 12.03 -4.04 16.25
N SER A 199 10.76 -3.68 16.07
CA SER A 199 9.77 -3.74 17.16
C SER A 199 9.28 -5.17 17.43
N ALA A 200 9.46 -6.09 16.48
CA ALA A 200 8.99 -7.47 16.58
C ALA A 200 9.63 -8.22 17.76
N GLN A 201 8.76 -8.83 18.58
CA GLN A 201 9.13 -9.62 19.76
C GLN A 201 8.92 -11.12 19.56
N HIS A 202 7.96 -11.52 18.72
CA HIS A 202 7.56 -12.92 18.58
C HIS A 202 7.50 -13.38 17.13
N SER A 203 6.87 -12.62 16.24
CA SER A 203 6.62 -13.06 14.87
C SER A 203 6.57 -11.91 13.86
N MET A 204 6.89 -12.25 12.62
CA MET A 204 6.78 -11.37 11.47
C MET A 204 6.36 -12.15 10.22
N ASP A 205 5.25 -11.75 9.62
CA ASP A 205 4.78 -12.31 8.35
C ASP A 205 4.90 -11.26 7.24
N ILE A 206 5.53 -11.62 6.13
CA ILE A 206 5.93 -10.68 5.08
C ILE A 206 5.40 -11.12 3.72
N TYR A 207 4.71 -10.23 3.02
CA TYR A 207 4.57 -10.30 1.57
C TYR A 207 5.64 -9.41 0.93
N ALA A 208 6.34 -9.94 -0.06
CA ALA A 208 7.28 -9.15 -0.84
C ALA A 208 7.20 -9.53 -2.32
N LEU A 209 7.25 -8.52 -3.19
CA LEU A 209 7.55 -8.70 -4.61
C LEU A 209 9.05 -8.63 -4.87
N GLU A 210 9.78 -7.76 -4.16
CA GLU A 210 11.24 -7.63 -4.22
C GLU A 210 11.77 -7.31 -2.82
N MET A 211 12.91 -7.90 -2.46
CA MET A 211 13.60 -7.71 -1.19
C MET A 211 15.11 -7.83 -1.37
N SER A 212 15.79 -6.69 -1.44
CA SER A 212 17.25 -6.60 -1.56
C SER A 212 17.86 -5.36 -0.90
N ASP A 213 17.05 -4.55 -0.19
CA ASP A 213 17.58 -3.41 0.55
C ASP A 213 18.43 -3.89 1.74
N PRO A 214 19.72 -3.49 1.84
CA PRO A 214 20.62 -4.00 2.87
C PRO A 214 20.16 -3.68 4.31
N ALA A 215 19.47 -2.55 4.52
CA ALA A 215 19.00 -2.18 5.86
C ALA A 215 17.81 -3.05 6.27
N ILE A 216 16.88 -3.32 5.34
CA ILE A 216 15.76 -4.24 5.57
C ILE A 216 16.26 -5.66 5.82
N VAL A 217 17.12 -6.19 4.95
CA VAL A 217 17.67 -7.55 5.09
C VAL A 217 18.43 -7.70 6.42
N SER A 218 19.28 -6.73 6.76
CA SER A 218 20.01 -6.74 8.04
C SER A 218 19.08 -6.68 9.27
N ALA A 219 17.99 -5.93 9.20
CA ALA A 219 17.00 -5.87 10.29
C ALA A 219 16.27 -7.22 10.45
N LEU A 220 15.96 -7.92 9.35
CA LEU A 220 15.37 -9.26 9.38
C LEU A 220 16.34 -10.31 9.92
N GLU A 221 17.61 -10.28 9.52
CA GLU A 221 18.66 -11.15 10.10
C GLU A 221 18.79 -10.93 11.61
N GLN A 222 18.71 -9.68 12.07
CA GLN A 222 18.72 -9.36 13.50
C GLN A 222 17.47 -9.86 14.21
N ALA A 223 16.30 -9.79 13.58
CA ALA A 223 15.06 -10.36 14.13
C ALA A 223 15.17 -11.88 14.32
N LEU A 224 15.66 -12.60 13.31
CA LEU A 224 15.93 -14.04 13.41
C LEU A 224 16.91 -14.37 14.55
N LYS A 225 17.99 -13.60 14.71
CA LYS A 225 18.94 -13.77 15.82
C LYS A 225 18.33 -13.51 17.20
N ARG A 226 17.32 -12.65 17.29
CA ARG A 226 16.55 -12.42 18.53
C ARG A 226 15.54 -13.54 18.82
N GLY A 227 15.36 -14.50 17.91
CA GLY A 227 14.38 -15.58 18.03
C GLY A 227 12.97 -15.20 17.59
N VAL A 228 12.83 -14.16 16.75
CA VAL A 228 11.55 -13.82 16.11
C VAL A 228 11.28 -14.81 14.98
N ASP A 229 10.07 -15.37 14.94
CA ASP A 229 9.62 -16.23 13.85
C ASP A 229 9.33 -15.38 12.61
N VAL A 230 10.14 -15.52 11.55
CA VAL A 230 9.98 -14.75 10.31
C VAL A 230 9.47 -15.64 9.19
N SER A 231 8.27 -15.35 8.66
CA SER A 231 7.69 -15.97 7.48
C SER A 231 7.67 -15.00 6.30
N ILE A 232 8.06 -15.48 5.11
CA ILE A 232 8.11 -14.65 3.89
C ILE A 232 7.36 -15.39 2.79
N ILE A 233 6.29 -14.79 2.29
CA ILE A 233 5.50 -15.27 1.15
C ILE A 233 5.97 -14.56 -0.11
N TYR A 234 6.26 -15.34 -1.15
CA TYR A 234 6.87 -14.86 -2.38
C TYR A 234 6.39 -15.67 -3.59
N SER A 235 6.44 -15.13 -4.81
CA SER A 235 6.15 -15.87 -6.04
C SER A 235 7.41 -16.34 -6.76
N LYS A 236 7.37 -17.52 -7.41
CA LYS A 236 8.55 -18.07 -8.11
C LYS A 236 9.10 -17.15 -9.20
N ALA A 237 8.26 -16.46 -9.95
CA ALA A 237 8.68 -15.41 -10.86
C ALA A 237 8.15 -14.08 -10.30
N PRO A 238 9.00 -13.12 -9.88
CA PRO A 238 10.45 -13.05 -10.08
C PRO A 238 11.32 -13.39 -8.85
N PHE A 239 11.47 -14.66 -8.46
CA PHE A 239 12.36 -15.08 -7.36
C PHE A 239 13.83 -14.68 -7.56
N ALA A 240 14.30 -14.72 -8.81
CA ALA A 240 15.68 -14.38 -9.16
C ALA A 240 16.09 -12.95 -8.76
N TRP A 241 15.14 -12.01 -8.65
CA TRP A 241 15.44 -10.61 -8.29
C TRP A 241 15.86 -10.44 -6.82
N SER A 242 15.49 -11.39 -5.96
CA SER A 242 15.78 -11.34 -4.52
C SER A 242 16.38 -12.65 -4.01
N GLN A 243 16.78 -13.54 -4.92
CA GLN A 243 17.21 -14.90 -4.61
C GLN A 243 18.34 -14.92 -3.58
N GLN A 244 19.35 -14.06 -3.73
CA GLN A 244 20.49 -14.04 -2.82
C GLN A 244 20.05 -13.74 -1.38
N ASP A 245 19.26 -12.69 -1.18
CA ASP A 245 18.82 -12.25 0.15
C ASP A 245 17.76 -13.17 0.74
N LEU A 246 16.82 -13.68 -0.06
CA LEU A 246 15.82 -14.65 0.39
C LEU A 246 16.47 -15.97 0.84
N ILE A 247 17.46 -16.48 0.09
CA ILE A 247 18.20 -17.69 0.47
C ILE A 247 19.04 -17.43 1.72
N LYS A 248 19.61 -16.23 1.87
CA LYS A 248 20.37 -15.84 3.07
C LYS A 248 19.48 -15.88 4.32
N LEU A 249 18.27 -15.32 4.25
CA LEU A 249 17.29 -15.33 5.34
C LEU A 249 16.79 -16.75 5.63
N TYR A 250 16.48 -17.53 4.59
CA TYR A 250 16.08 -18.94 4.72
C TYR A 250 17.14 -19.77 5.46
N ARG A 251 18.42 -19.63 5.08
CA ARG A 251 19.54 -20.33 5.75
C ARG A 251 19.72 -19.92 7.22
N GLN A 252 19.18 -18.76 7.62
CA GLN A 252 19.19 -18.27 9.00
C GLN A 252 17.92 -18.64 9.77
N GLY A 253 17.01 -19.42 9.17
CA GLY A 253 15.83 -19.95 9.85
C GLY A 253 14.51 -19.27 9.46
N ALA A 254 14.49 -18.32 8.52
CA ALA A 254 13.24 -17.78 8.01
C ALA A 254 12.42 -18.86 7.29
N ASN A 255 11.11 -18.88 7.52
CA ASN A 255 10.15 -19.69 6.79
C ASN A 255 9.83 -19.04 5.44
N LEU A 256 10.62 -19.38 4.42
CA LEU A 256 10.40 -18.91 3.06
C LEU A 256 9.37 -19.78 2.34
N ARG A 257 8.29 -19.15 1.88
CA ARG A 257 7.16 -19.80 1.19
C ARG A 257 7.05 -19.24 -0.22
N VAL A 258 7.63 -19.95 -1.18
CA VAL A 258 7.56 -19.60 -2.61
C VAL A 258 6.35 -20.31 -3.23
N LEU A 259 5.26 -19.58 -3.45
CA LEU A 259 3.99 -20.13 -3.92
C LEU A 259 4.09 -20.70 -5.35
N GLU A 260 3.36 -21.79 -5.58
CA GLU A 260 3.19 -22.40 -6.90
C GLU A 260 2.42 -21.49 -7.86
N ASP A 261 2.60 -21.69 -9.16
CA ASP A 261 2.04 -20.80 -10.21
C ASP A 261 0.50 -20.84 -10.27
N SER A 262 -0.13 -21.83 -9.63
CA SER A 262 -1.59 -21.90 -9.44
C SER A 262 -2.11 -20.97 -8.33
N ALA A 263 -1.23 -20.44 -7.49
CA ALA A 263 -1.57 -19.45 -6.48
C ALA A 263 -1.58 -18.03 -7.07
N PRO A 264 -2.25 -17.05 -6.41
CA PRO A 264 -2.13 -15.66 -6.80
C PRO A 264 -0.66 -15.20 -6.79
N PHE A 265 -0.28 -14.46 -7.82
CA PHE A 265 1.01 -13.78 -7.91
C PHE A 265 1.16 -12.75 -6.78
N ILE A 266 2.23 -12.85 -6.01
CA ILE A 266 2.51 -11.97 -4.88
C ILE A 266 3.12 -10.66 -5.38
N HIS A 267 2.23 -9.71 -5.70
CA HIS A 267 2.62 -8.34 -6.01
C HIS A 267 2.64 -7.45 -4.74
N ALA A 268 1.86 -7.83 -3.72
CA ALA A 268 1.77 -7.14 -2.44
C ALA A 268 3.13 -6.93 -1.74
N LYS A 269 3.22 -5.79 -1.03
CA LYS A 269 4.29 -5.53 -0.08
C LYS A 269 3.65 -5.17 1.25
N ALA A 270 3.84 -6.03 2.23
CA ALA A 270 3.27 -5.87 3.54
C ALA A 270 4.12 -6.61 4.60
N ILE A 271 4.13 -6.08 5.81
CA ILE A 271 4.81 -6.68 6.97
C ILE A 271 3.83 -6.66 8.13
N LEU A 272 3.45 -7.82 8.67
CA LEU A 272 2.67 -7.94 9.90
C LEU A 272 3.60 -8.32 11.05
N VAL A 273 3.69 -7.47 12.07
CA VAL A 273 4.52 -7.68 13.26
C VAL A 273 3.66 -8.06 14.45
N ASP A 274 3.95 -9.21 15.07
CA ASP A 274 3.32 -9.75 16.29
C ASP A 274 1.79 -9.80 16.25
N GLY A 275 1.20 -9.74 15.05
CA GLY A 275 -0.23 -9.57 14.86
C GLY A 275 -0.79 -8.24 15.42
N LYS A 276 0.04 -7.25 15.70
CA LYS A 276 -0.36 -6.00 16.40
C LYS A 276 -0.14 -4.75 15.57
N GLN A 277 0.74 -4.80 14.58
CA GLN A 277 0.98 -3.68 13.68
C GLN A 277 1.33 -4.20 12.29
N ALA A 278 0.87 -3.50 11.25
CA ALA A 278 1.15 -3.88 9.88
C ALA A 278 1.61 -2.69 9.04
N TYR A 279 2.65 -2.88 8.24
CA TYR A 279 2.95 -2.03 7.09
C TYR A 279 2.26 -2.58 5.85
N ILE A 280 1.66 -1.71 5.04
CA ILE A 280 1.10 -2.01 3.71
C ILE A 280 1.39 -0.82 2.80
N GLY A 281 1.98 -1.03 1.62
CA GLY A 281 2.31 0.07 0.72
C GLY A 281 2.83 -0.33 -0.65
N SER A 282 3.16 0.67 -1.47
CA SER A 282 3.65 0.45 -2.82
C SER A 282 5.15 0.12 -2.87
N GLU A 283 5.88 0.32 -1.77
CA GLU A 283 7.32 0.12 -1.69
C GLU A 283 7.71 -1.36 -1.83
N ASN A 284 8.49 -1.66 -2.87
CA ASN A 284 9.35 -2.84 -2.86
C ASN A 284 10.43 -2.67 -1.78
N PHE A 285 10.91 -3.77 -1.17
CA PHE A 285 11.96 -3.71 -0.16
C PHE A 285 13.35 -3.65 -0.81
N THR A 286 13.54 -2.70 -1.72
CA THR A 286 14.79 -2.45 -2.46
C THR A 286 15.25 -1.01 -2.26
N THR A 287 16.56 -0.79 -2.33
CA THR A 287 17.13 0.55 -2.16
C THR A 287 16.56 1.57 -3.16
N ASN A 288 16.27 1.15 -4.39
CA ASN A 288 15.65 2.04 -5.37
C ASN A 288 14.25 2.48 -4.95
N SER A 289 13.38 1.53 -4.54
CA SER A 289 12.02 1.86 -4.12
C SER A 289 11.99 2.69 -2.84
N LEU A 290 12.87 2.40 -1.87
CA LEU A 290 12.89 3.10 -0.59
C LEU A 290 13.57 4.48 -0.63
N GLN A 291 14.54 4.69 -1.53
CA GLN A 291 15.41 5.88 -1.51
C GLN A 291 15.37 6.73 -2.79
N ARG A 292 14.74 6.26 -3.87
CA ARG A 292 14.76 6.96 -5.16
C ARG A 292 13.40 7.10 -5.83
N ASN A 293 12.46 6.20 -5.54
CA ASN A 293 11.09 6.31 -6.03
C ASN A 293 10.25 7.26 -5.17
N ARG A 294 9.17 7.77 -5.75
CA ARG A 294 8.02 8.30 -5.02
C ARG A 294 7.03 7.18 -4.77
N GLU A 295 6.86 6.81 -3.50
CA GLU A 295 6.03 5.69 -3.03
C GLU A 295 5.25 6.13 -1.79
N LEU A 296 4.18 5.39 -1.47
CA LEU A 296 3.40 5.59 -0.25
C LEU A 296 2.98 4.25 0.35
N GLY A 297 3.15 4.14 1.66
CA GLY A 297 2.57 3.10 2.50
C GLY A 297 2.08 3.62 3.83
N ILE A 298 1.56 2.71 4.65
CA ILE A 298 0.98 3.04 5.96
C ILE A 298 1.31 1.95 6.98
N ILE A 299 1.63 2.36 8.21
CA ILE A 299 1.86 1.48 9.36
C ILE A 299 0.67 1.56 10.32
N THR A 300 -0.23 0.58 10.29
CA THR A 300 -1.48 0.62 11.05
C THR A 300 -1.54 -0.39 12.20
N GLN A 301 -2.31 -0.05 13.23
CA GLN A 301 -2.71 -0.94 14.32
C GLN A 301 -4.23 -1.21 14.31
N GLN A 302 -4.95 -0.74 13.29
CA GLN A 302 -6.42 -0.83 13.24
C GLN A 302 -6.87 -2.29 13.16
N PRO A 303 -7.68 -2.79 14.12
CA PRO A 303 -8.06 -4.20 14.18
C PRO A 303 -8.72 -4.74 12.91
N THR A 304 -9.51 -3.93 12.22
CA THR A 304 -10.16 -4.25 10.93
C THR A 304 -9.14 -4.63 9.85
N VAL A 305 -8.05 -3.87 9.75
CA VAL A 305 -6.95 -4.15 8.82
C VAL A 305 -6.18 -5.38 9.28
N LEU A 306 -5.79 -5.43 10.56
CA LEU A 306 -4.96 -6.51 11.09
C LEU A 306 -5.66 -7.87 10.99
N ASN A 307 -6.94 -7.95 11.31
CA ASN A 307 -7.70 -9.21 11.26
C ASN A 307 -7.84 -9.72 9.82
N THR A 308 -8.13 -8.82 8.87
CA THR A 308 -8.23 -9.17 7.45
C THR A 308 -6.88 -9.63 6.89
N LEU A 309 -5.79 -8.92 7.22
CA LEU A 309 -4.45 -9.29 6.79
C LEU A 309 -4.02 -10.64 7.37
N LYS A 310 -4.23 -10.87 8.68
CA LYS A 310 -3.96 -12.15 9.36
C LYS A 310 -4.68 -13.32 8.71
N SER A 311 -5.98 -13.17 8.44
CA SER A 311 -6.77 -14.22 7.78
C SER A 311 -6.26 -14.52 6.38
N THR A 312 -5.85 -13.48 5.63
CA THR A 312 -5.31 -13.65 4.29
C THR A 312 -3.94 -14.33 4.33
N LEU A 313 -3.06 -13.92 5.24
CA LEU A 313 -1.77 -14.55 5.51
C LEU A 313 -1.92 -16.03 5.87
N ALA A 314 -2.80 -16.37 6.82
CA ALA A 314 -3.02 -17.76 7.21
C ALA A 314 -3.48 -18.62 6.03
N HIS A 315 -4.33 -18.07 5.16
CA HIS A 315 -4.77 -18.76 3.94
C HIS A 315 -3.60 -18.96 2.95
N ASP A 316 -2.86 -17.90 2.61
CA ASP A 316 -1.75 -17.97 1.65
C ASP A 316 -0.57 -18.81 2.20
N MET A 317 -0.40 -18.86 3.53
CA MET A 317 0.53 -19.76 4.24
C MET A 317 0.09 -21.23 4.25
N ALA A 318 -1.13 -21.55 3.84
CA ALA A 318 -1.58 -22.92 3.64
C ALA A 318 -1.53 -23.35 2.16
N THR A 319 -1.41 -22.41 1.23
CA THR A 319 -1.38 -22.67 -0.23
C THR A 319 -0.17 -23.51 -0.66
N PRO A 320 -0.27 -24.35 -1.72
CA PRO A 320 0.86 -25.12 -2.23
C PRO A 320 2.15 -24.31 -2.47
N ALA A 321 3.19 -24.82 -1.81
CA ALA A 321 4.60 -24.42 -1.75
C ALA A 321 5.52 -25.08 -2.78
N TYR A 322 6.30 -24.35 -3.59
CA TYR A 322 7.53 -24.95 -4.11
C TYR A 322 8.46 -25.32 -2.94
N ARG A 323 9.19 -26.43 -3.06
CA ARG A 323 10.22 -26.80 -2.09
C ARG A 323 11.41 -25.87 -2.23
N VAL A 324 11.64 -25.03 -1.22
CA VAL A 324 12.72 -24.04 -1.23
C VAL A 324 14.09 -24.69 -1.42
N SER A 325 14.33 -25.88 -0.87
CA SER A 325 15.57 -26.63 -1.08
C SER A 325 15.87 -26.89 -2.56
N GLU A 326 14.84 -27.14 -3.38
CA GLU A 326 14.97 -27.40 -4.82
C GLU A 326 15.25 -26.11 -5.61
N LEU A 327 14.71 -24.98 -5.14
CA LEU A 327 15.00 -23.64 -5.69
C LEU A 327 16.44 -23.20 -5.35
N VAL A 328 16.94 -23.56 -4.17
CA VAL A 328 18.31 -23.25 -3.72
C VAL A 328 19.36 -24.08 -4.46
N SER A 329 19.04 -25.34 -4.81
CA SER A 329 19.96 -26.27 -5.48
C SER A 329 20.04 -26.11 -6.99
N SER A 330 19.19 -25.27 -7.59
CA SER A 330 19.11 -25.06 -9.04
C SER A 330 19.81 -23.76 -9.45
N PRO A 331 21.09 -23.79 -9.87
CA PRO A 331 21.85 -22.58 -10.25
C PRO A 331 21.35 -21.90 -11.56
N HIS A 332 20.30 -22.44 -12.19
CA HIS A 332 19.80 -22.01 -13.50
C HIS A 332 18.32 -21.57 -13.50
N LEU A 333 17.81 -20.98 -12.41
CA LEU A 333 16.73 -19.99 -12.58
C LEU A 333 17.34 -18.74 -13.24
N ALA A 334 17.80 -18.92 -14.48
CA ALA A 334 18.28 -17.86 -15.33
C ALA A 334 17.18 -16.81 -15.38
N LEU A 335 17.55 -15.57 -15.06
CA LEU A 335 16.75 -14.42 -15.41
C LEU A 335 16.31 -14.63 -16.87
N PRO A 336 15.01 -14.72 -17.20
CA PRO A 336 14.64 -14.56 -18.59
C PRO A 336 15.26 -13.23 -19.01
N HIS A 337 16.11 -13.27 -20.05
CA HIS A 337 16.85 -12.12 -20.53
C HIS A 337 15.97 -10.86 -20.49
N GLN A 338 16.17 -10.02 -19.48
CA GLN A 338 15.76 -8.64 -19.51
C GLN A 338 17.05 -7.89 -19.77
N THR A 339 17.18 -7.44 -21.02
CA THR A 339 17.82 -6.17 -21.32
C THR A 339 17.58 -5.21 -20.15
N GLN A 340 18.66 -4.77 -19.51
CA GLN A 340 18.64 -3.70 -18.52
C GLN A 340 17.79 -2.55 -19.06
N HIS A 341 16.57 -2.35 -18.55
CA HIS A 341 15.72 -1.19 -18.86
C HIS A 341 14.90 -0.78 -17.64
#